data_AF-A0A5S4U402-F1
#
_entry.id   AF-A0A5S4U402-F1
#
_cell.length_a   1.000
_cell.length_b   1.000
_cell.length_c   1.000
_cell.angle_alpha   90.00
_cell.angle_beta   90.00
_cell.angle_gamma   90.00
#
_symmetry.space_group_name_H-M   'P 1'
#
loop_
_entity.id
_entity.type
_entity.pdbx_description
1 polymer ?
#
loop_
_entity_poly.entity_id
_entity_poly.type
_entity_poly.pdbx_seq_one_letter_code
_entity_poly.pdbx_strand_id
1 'polypeptide(L)' 'MSGSQVKRLVKDMKANGFDVNEPVDVAIVNGKAIIIDGHHRAEASVKAGIKNIPVRIHEVTKEQGDQILREAAEARVRY' A
#
# COMPACT_ATOMS: atom_id res chain seq x y z
N MET A 1 -9.17 -13.98 5.39
CA MET A 1 -7.94 -13.38 5.98
C MET A 1 -8.10 -13.31 7.49
N SER A 2 -7.14 -13.78 8.29
CA SER A 2 -7.26 -13.75 9.76
C SER A 2 -6.63 -12.47 10.32
N GLY A 3 -7.40 -11.67 11.07
CA GLY A 3 -6.96 -10.41 11.66
C GLY A 3 -5.78 -10.51 12.66
N SER A 4 -5.26 -11.71 12.89
CA SER A 4 -4.10 -11.98 13.73
C SER A 4 -2.77 -11.57 13.08
N GLN A 5 -2.65 -11.59 11.74
CA GLN A 5 -1.41 -11.19 11.05
C GLN A 5 -1.17 -9.67 11.14
N VAL A 6 -2.20 -8.86 10.88
CA VAL A 6 -2.09 -7.39 10.99
C VAL A 6 -1.75 -6.97 12.43
N LYS A 7 -2.34 -7.62 13.45
CA LYS A 7 -2.01 -7.32 14.85
C LYS A 7 -0.54 -7.60 15.20
N ARG A 8 0.04 -8.67 14.66
CA ARG A 8 1.47 -8.97 14.84
C ARG A 8 2.34 -7.91 14.16
N LEU A 9 2.02 -7.54 12.92
CA LEU A 9 2.71 -6.47 12.18
C LEU A 9 2.62 -5.14 12.93
N VAL A 10 1.46 -4.75 13.46
CA VAL A 10 1.31 -3.52 14.24
C VAL A 10 2.20 -3.53 15.48
N LYS A 11 2.24 -4.65 16.21
CA LYS A 11 3.06 -4.76 17.42
C LYS A 11 4.54 -4.65 17.09
N ASP A 12 4.97 -5.33 16.03
CA ASP A 12 6.34 -5.28 15.54
C ASP A 12 6.71 -3.87 15.07
N MET A 13 5.85 -3.22 14.27
CA MET A 13 6.05 -1.84 13.82
C MET A 13 6.08 -0.81 14.94
N LYS A 14 5.35 -1.04 16.04
CA LYS A 14 5.45 -0.17 17.23
C LYS A 14 6.77 -0.33 17.99
N ALA A 15 7.36 -1.53 17.95
CA ALA A 15 8.60 -1.83 18.67
C ALA A 15 9.85 -1.51 17.86
N ASN A 16 9.86 -1.89 16.57
CA ASN A 16 11.01 -1.84 15.68
C ASN A 16 10.90 -0.77 14.58
N GLY A 17 9.72 -0.17 14.39
CA GLY A 17 9.45 0.73 13.28
C GLY A 17 9.04 0.01 12.00
N PHE A 18 8.96 0.74 10.88
CA PHE A 18 8.60 0.16 9.59
C PHE A 18 9.83 -0.44 8.92
N ASP A 19 9.74 -1.67 8.41
CA ASP A 19 10.85 -2.32 7.70
C ASP A 19 11.09 -1.65 6.34
N VAL A 20 12.28 -1.07 6.19
CA VAL A 20 12.68 -0.34 4.98
C VAL A 20 13.02 -1.26 3.81
N ASN A 21 13.34 -2.53 4.09
CA ASN A 21 13.62 -3.53 3.06
C ASN A 21 12.34 -4.00 2.34
N GLU A 22 11.20 -3.77 2.97
CA GLU A 22 9.88 -4.20 2.53
C GLU A 22 8.94 -2.99 2.31
N PRO A 23 9.27 -2.10 1.36
CA PRO A 23 8.47 -0.90 1.10
C PRO A 23 7.09 -1.24 0.53
N VAL A 24 6.17 -0.28 0.64
CA VAL A 24 4.83 -0.37 0.02
C VAL A 24 4.95 0.02 -1.46
N ASP A 25 4.41 -0.82 -2.36
CA ASP A 25 4.42 -0.56 -3.79
C ASP A 25 3.26 0.37 -4.16
N VAL A 26 3.60 1.51 -4.75
CA VAL A 26 2.67 2.58 -5.09
C VAL A 26 2.89 2.98 -6.55
N ALA A 27 1.83 3.11 -7.34
CA ALA A 27 1.87 3.73 -8.65
C ALA A 27 1.50 5.22 -8.53
N ILE A 28 2.22 6.10 -9.23
CA ILE A 28 1.75 7.48 -9.43
C ILE A 28 1.01 7.55 -10.76
N VAL A 29 -0.30 7.81 -10.69
CA VAL A 29 -1.16 8.02 -11.87
C VAL A 29 -1.77 9.41 -11.78
N ASN A 30 -1.52 10.26 -12.78
CA ASN A 30 -2.08 11.61 -12.84
C ASN A 30 -1.81 12.45 -11.56
N GLY A 31 -0.64 12.28 -10.94
CA GLY A 31 -0.27 12.95 -9.69
C GLY A 31 -0.92 12.40 -8.43
N LYS A 32 -1.66 11.28 -8.52
CA LYS A 32 -2.22 10.55 -7.38
C LYS A 32 -1.42 9.28 -7.12
N ALA A 33 -1.04 9.07 -5.86
CA ALA A 33 -0.45 7.84 -5.38
C ALA A 33 -1.54 6.77 -5.18
N ILE A 34 -1.43 5.65 -5.90
CA ILE A 34 -2.33 4.49 -5.81
C ILE A 34 -1.52 3.33 -5.24
N ILE A 35 -1.96 2.76 -4.12
CA ILE A 35 -1.31 1.59 -3.53
C ILE A 35 -1.61 0.38 -4.41
N ILE A 36 -0.58 -0.24 -4.95
CA ILE A 36 -0.67 -1.47 -5.75
C ILE A 36 -0.61 -2.67 -4.81
N ASP A 37 0.40 -2.69 -3.93
CA ASP A 37 0.63 -3.78 -2.97
C ASP A 37 1.20 -3.27 -1.65
N GLY A 38 0.96 -4.01 -0.57
CA GLY A 38 1.36 -3.64 0.79
C GLY A 38 0.23 -3.05 1.64
N HIS A 39 -1.03 -3.27 1.28
CA HIS A 39 -2.21 -2.79 2.01
C HIS A 39 -2.18 -3.09 3.52
N HIS A 40 -1.80 -4.31 3.92
CA HIS A 40 -1.70 -4.67 5.34
C HIS A 40 -0.56 -3.95 6.06
N ARG A 41 0.57 -3.71 5.38
CA ARG A 41 1.72 -2.95 5.93
C ARG A 41 1.35 -1.48 6.10
N ALA A 42 0.66 -0.90 5.12
CA ALA A 42 0.13 0.46 5.20
C ALA A 42 -0.93 0.61 6.31
N GLU A 43 -1.83 -0.37 6.48
CA GLU A 43 -2.80 -0.33 7.58
C GLU A 43 -2.12 -0.51 8.94
N ALA A 44 -1.11 -1.39 9.00
CA ALA A 44 -0.34 -1.61 10.22
C ALA A 44 0.46 -0.38 10.64
N SER A 45 1.06 0.35 9.70
CA SER A 45 1.84 1.56 9.97
C SER A 45 0.96 2.69 10.53
N VAL A 46 -0.25 2.86 9.98
CA VAL A 46 -1.26 3.81 10.51
C VAL A 46 -1.63 3.45 11.95
N LYS A 47 -1.91 2.17 12.23
CA LYS A 47 -2.23 1.70 13.59
C LYS A 47 -1.02 1.74 14.55
N ALA A 48 0.19 1.69 14.01
CA ALA A 48 1.43 1.85 14.76
C ALA A 48 1.77 3.33 15.05
N GLY A 49 1.13 4.29 14.38
CA GLY A 49 1.38 5.72 14.52
C GLY A 49 2.59 6.21 13.71
N ILE A 50 3.04 5.42 12.73
CA ILE A 50 4.17 5.76 11.87
C ILE A 50 3.67 6.67 10.76
N LYS A 51 4.15 7.93 10.75
CA LYS A 51 3.74 8.95 9.78
C LYS A 51 4.41 8.80 8.42
N ASN A 52 5.67 8.36 8.42
CA ASN A 52 6.48 8.24 7.21
C ASN A 52 6.83 6.77 6.99
N ILE A 53 6.42 6.23 5.85
CA ILE A 53 6.75 4.86 5.45
C ILE A 53 7.52 4.88 4.13
N PRO A 54 8.46 3.94 3.93
CA PRO A 54 9.14 3.77 2.67
C PRO A 54 8.16 3.21 1.63
N VAL A 55 8.08 3.93 0.50
CA VAL A 55 7.25 3.55 -0.65
C VAL A 55 8.14 3.35 -1.86
N ARG A 56 7.85 2.31 -2.64
CA ARG A 56 8.45 2.09 -3.96
C ARG A 56 7.49 2.66 -4.98
N ILE A 57 7.89 3.76 -5.61
CA ILE A 57 7.09 4.44 -6.62
C ILE A 57 7.35 3.77 -7.97
N HIS A 58 6.31 3.23 -8.57
CA HIS A 58 6.29 2.78 -9.95
C HIS A 58 5.72 3.93 -10.80
N GLU A 59 6.59 4.59 -11.56
CA GLU A 59 6.16 5.56 -12.56
C GLU A 59 5.52 4.81 -13.71
N VAL A 60 4.20 4.87 -13.79
CA VAL A 60 3.44 4.36 -14.93
C VAL A 60 3.10 5.54 -15.83
N THR A 61 3.21 5.36 -17.14
CA THR A 61 2.80 6.40 -18.09
C THR A 61 1.30 6.66 -17.95
N LYS A 62 0.83 7.85 -18.33
CA LYS A 62 -0.62 8.20 -18.28
C LYS A 62 -1.50 7.11 -18.89
N GLU A 63 -1.06 6.55 -20.00
CA GLU A 63 -1.75 5.48 -20.74
C GLU A 63 -1.84 4.18 -19.93
N GLN A 64 -0.74 3.77 -19.29
CA GLN A 64 -0.72 2.61 -18.40
C GLN A 64 -1.52 2.85 -17.13
N GLY A 65 -1.45 4.06 -16.58
CA GLY A 65 -2.18 4.47 -15.39
C GLY A 65 -3.69 4.44 -15.57
N ASP A 66 -4.21 4.94 -16.71
CA ASP A 66 -5.64 4.90 -17.02
C ASP A 66 -6.15 3.46 -17.20
N GLN A 67 -5.31 2.56 -17.75
CA GLN A 67 -5.65 1.15 -17.86
C GLN A 67 -5.69 0.45 -16.49
N ILE A 68 -4.71 0.72 -15.62
CA ILE A 68 -4.71 0.23 -14.23
C ILE A 68 -5.90 0.80 -13.45
N LEU A 69 -6.28 2.06 -13.67
CA LEU A 69 -7.43 2.68 -13.01
C LEU A 69 -8.75 2.06 -13.44
N ARG A 70 -8.90 1.73 -14.73
CA ARG A 70 -10.06 0.98 -15.24
C ARG A 70 -10.11 -0.42 -14.64
N GLU A 71 -9.01 -1.16 -14.66
CA GLU A 71 -8.94 -2.52 -14.11
C GLU A 71 -9.21 -2.54 -12.59
N ALA A 72 -8.66 -1.57 -11.85
CA ALA A 72 -8.90 -1.42 -10.41
C ALA A 72 -10.37 -1.03 -10.10
N ALA A 73 -11.00 -0.22 -10.96
CA ALA A 73 -12.41 0.11 -10.84
C ALA A 73 -13.31 -1.10 -11.16
N GLU A 74 -13.00 -1.85 -12.22
CA GLU A 74 -13.73 -3.07 -12.60
C GLU A 74 -13.59 -4.18 -11.55
N ALA A 75 -12.41 -4.36 -10.97
CA ALA A 75 -12.18 -5.31 -9.88
C ALA A 75 -13.03 -5.00 -8.64
N ARG A 76 -13.38 -3.72 -8.42
CA ARG A 76 -14.20 -3.28 -7.29
C ARG A 76 -15.71 -3.43 -7.50
N VAL A 77 -16.17 -3.60 -8.74
CA VAL A 77 -17.61 -3.77 -9.07
C VAL A 77 -18.06 -5.24 -8.98
N ARG A 78 -17.12 -6.19 -8.87
CA ARG A 78 -17.42 -7.62 -8.88
C ARG A 78 -17.72 -8.24 -7.51
N TYR A 79 -18.03 -7.44 -6.48
CA TYR A 79 -18.38 -7.90 -5.15
C TYR A 79 -19.65 -7.25 -4.61
#